data_AF-A0A2E5U6W6-F1
#
_entry.id   AF-A0A2E5U6W6-F1
#
_cell.length_a   1.000
_cell.length_b   1.000
_cell.length_c   1.000
_cell.angle_alpha   90.00
_cell.angle_beta   90.00
_cell.angle_gamma   90.00
#
_symmetry.space_group_name_H-M   'P 1'
#
loop_
_entity.id
_entity.type
_entity.pdbx_description
1 polymer ?
#
loop_
_entity_poly.entity_id
_entity_poly.type
_entity_poly.pdbx_seq_one_letter_code
_entity_poly.pdbx_strand_id
1 'polypeptide(L)'
;MSVQYNFQKPITNKRNFFINLNLIQSNSQVKIDEFISLYKISNFWRGKIFIKKLIHKIFKYRINAKMNWNKNFWNLINVYNAEYDYSLPKEFSNLNDFRKYVVEQTDSKRMKDILNYEKLISSGVNINCPLFINGLVLNKIGANVNKNDVFLIDGSRRLISNILSGGKYNKALIITCK
;
A
#
# COMPACT_ATOMS: atom_id res chain seq x y z
N MET A 1 -0.29 21.37 9.00
CA MET A 1 -0.30 21.11 7.54
C MET A 1 -0.45 19.61 7.34
N SER A 2 -1.35 19.17 6.45
CA SER A 2 -1.44 17.76 6.06
C SER A 2 -0.25 17.40 5.16
N VAL A 3 0.34 16.23 5.37
CA VAL A 3 1.43 15.74 4.52
C VAL A 3 0.82 15.00 3.34
N GLN A 4 1.25 15.35 2.13
CA GLN A 4 0.77 14.70 0.90
C GLN A 4 1.88 13.89 0.24
N TYR A 5 1.49 12.77 -0.35
CA TYR A 5 2.41 11.89 -1.06
C TYR A 5 1.80 11.46 -2.40
N ASN A 6 2.59 11.55 -3.46
CA ASN A 6 2.22 11.01 -4.76
C ASN A 6 2.82 9.62 -4.92
N PHE A 7 2.02 8.67 -5.42
CA PHE A 7 2.47 7.31 -5.67
C PHE A 7 1.93 6.78 -7.01
N GLN A 8 2.83 6.25 -7.83
CA GLN A 8 2.47 5.60 -9.08
C GLN A 8 2.43 4.08 -8.90
N LYS A 9 1.23 3.52 -9.00
CA LYS A 9 1.02 2.08 -8.92
C LYS A 9 0.95 1.49 -10.33
N PRO A 10 1.93 0.67 -10.77
CA PRO A 10 1.77 -0.07 -12.02
C PRO A 10 0.56 -0.99 -11.92
N ILE A 11 -0.29 -0.99 -12.94
CA ILE A 11 -1.54 -1.79 -12.95
C ILE A 11 -1.19 -3.29 -12.94
N THR A 12 -0.24 -3.68 -13.79
CA THR A 12 0.23 -5.06 -13.93
C THR A 12 1.76 -5.16 -13.81
N ASN A 13 2.29 -6.39 -13.83
CA ASN A 13 3.73 -6.64 -13.75
C ASN A 13 4.50 -6.09 -14.97
N LYS A 14 3.83 -5.91 -16.12
CA LYS A 14 4.42 -5.33 -17.34
C LYS A 14 4.73 -3.84 -17.21
N ARG A 15 4.10 -3.15 -16.25
CA ARG A 15 4.31 -1.71 -15.95
C ARG A 15 4.07 -0.76 -17.12
N ASN A 16 3.15 -1.10 -18.03
CA ASN A 16 2.81 -0.23 -19.16
C ASN A 16 2.01 1.00 -18.72
N PHE A 17 1.14 0.83 -17.73
CA PHE A 17 0.22 1.86 -17.26
C PHE A 17 0.24 1.96 -15.74
N PHE A 18 0.01 3.17 -15.24
CA PHE A 18 0.14 3.50 -13.81
C PHE A 18 -1.08 4.26 -13.30
N ILE A 19 -1.64 3.79 -12.20
CA ILE A 19 -2.62 4.54 -11.43
C ILE A 19 -1.84 5.53 -10.58
N ASN A 20 -2.17 6.82 -10.66
CA ASN A 20 -1.63 7.80 -9.73
C ASN A 20 -2.52 7.83 -8.49
N LEU A 21 -1.89 7.79 -7.32
CA LEU A 21 -2.54 8.01 -6.04
C LEU A 21 -1.98 9.29 -5.43
N ASN A 22 -2.87 10.15 -4.93
CA ASN A 22 -2.51 11.24 -4.05
C ASN A 22 -2.95 10.87 -2.63
N LEU A 23 -1.99 10.54 -1.76
CA LEU A 23 -2.26 10.17 -0.37
C LEU A 23 -2.18 11.41 0.52
N ILE A 24 -3.25 11.65 1.28
CA ILE A 24 -3.33 12.73 2.25
C ILE A 24 -3.24 12.11 3.65
N GLN A 25 -2.10 12.31 4.29
CA GLN A 25 -1.87 11.84 5.65
C GLN A 25 -2.71 12.66 6.64
N SER A 26 -3.49 11.97 7.47
CA SER A 26 -4.20 12.61 8.57
C SER A 26 -3.25 12.96 9.72
N ASN A 27 -3.69 13.89 10.58
CA ASN A 27 -2.99 14.15 11.85
C ASN A 27 -3.25 13.06 12.90
N SER A 28 -4.14 12.11 12.62
CA SER A 28 -4.51 11.03 13.54
C SER A 28 -3.49 9.90 13.47
N GLN A 29 -2.65 9.80 14.50
CA GLN A 29 -1.74 8.69 14.70
C GLN A 29 -2.49 7.45 15.20
N VAL A 30 -2.18 6.30 14.63
CA VAL A 30 -2.59 4.98 15.12
C VAL A 30 -1.58 4.53 16.18
N LYS A 31 -2.07 4.04 17.32
CA LYS A 31 -1.18 3.48 18.35
C LYS A 31 -0.42 2.31 17.76
N ILE A 32 0.90 2.30 17.97
CA ILE A 32 1.78 1.32 17.32
C ILE A 32 1.42 -0.12 17.73
N ASP A 33 1.04 -0.35 18.99
CA ASP A 33 0.67 -1.68 19.49
C ASP A 33 -0.68 -2.15 18.93
N GLU A 34 -1.64 -1.24 18.75
CA GLU A 34 -2.91 -1.53 18.06
C GLU A 34 -2.65 -1.87 16.59
N PHE A 35 -1.85 -1.08 15.88
CA PHE A 35 -1.47 -1.37 14.50
C PHE A 35 -0.82 -2.76 14.36
N ILE A 36 0.15 -3.08 15.22
CA ILE A 36 0.91 -4.33 15.17
C ILE A 36 0.01 -5.54 15.44
N SER A 37 -0.95 -5.42 16.36
CA SER A 37 -1.84 -6.53 16.75
C SER A 37 -3.02 -6.73 15.78
N LEU A 38 -3.53 -5.64 15.19
CA LEU A 38 -4.75 -5.66 14.37
C LEU A 38 -4.48 -5.75 12.87
N TYR A 39 -3.37 -5.18 12.39
CA TYR A 39 -3.11 -5.14 10.96
C TYR A 39 -2.84 -6.54 10.38
N LYS A 40 -3.70 -6.96 9.45
CA LYS A 40 -3.61 -8.26 8.78
C LYS A 40 -2.88 -8.16 7.44
N ILE A 41 -1.69 -8.77 7.37
CA ILE A 41 -0.97 -9.04 6.12
C ILE A 41 -1.50 -10.35 5.55
N SER A 42 -2.20 -10.28 4.41
CA SER A 42 -2.94 -11.43 3.87
C SER A 42 -3.94 -12.01 4.90
N ASN A 43 -4.31 -13.29 4.78
CA ASN A 43 -5.36 -13.90 5.61
C ASN A 43 -4.92 -14.24 7.05
N PHE A 44 -3.63 -14.27 7.40
CA PHE A 44 -3.20 -14.84 8.69
C PHE A 44 -2.02 -14.15 9.41
N TRP A 45 -1.25 -13.27 8.76
CA TRP A 45 0.07 -12.88 9.27
C TRP A 45 -0.03 -11.51 9.94
N ARG A 46 0.29 -11.41 11.23
CA ARG A 46 0.24 -10.16 12.01
C ARG A 46 1.44 -10.02 12.94
N GLY A 47 1.84 -8.79 13.22
CA GLY A 47 2.87 -8.49 14.19
C GLY A 47 4.19 -8.01 13.59
N LYS A 48 5.07 -7.56 14.49
CA LYS A 48 6.36 -6.91 14.20
C LYS A 48 7.20 -7.69 13.19
N ILE A 49 7.34 -8.99 13.40
CA ILE A 49 8.20 -9.86 12.58
C ILE A 49 7.71 -9.90 11.13
N PHE A 50 6.41 -10.01 10.90
CA PHE A 50 5.87 -10.15 9.56
C PHE A 50 5.88 -8.85 8.77
N ILE A 51 5.65 -7.70 9.43
CA ILE A 51 5.82 -6.39 8.79
C ILE A 51 7.28 -6.20 8.36
N LYS A 52 8.26 -6.53 9.23
CA LYS A 52 9.68 -6.51 8.86
C LYS A 52 10.00 -7.44 7.69
N LYS A 53 9.49 -8.69 7.72
CA LYS A 53 9.65 -9.65 6.61
C LYS A 53 9.07 -9.11 5.31
N LEU A 54 7.94 -8.41 5.36
CA LEU A 54 7.31 -7.82 4.19
C LEU A 54 8.14 -6.69 3.58
N ILE A 55 8.58 -5.74 4.41
CA ILE A 55 9.51 -4.67 4.00
C ILE A 55 10.77 -5.29 3.41
N HIS A 56 11.36 -6.27 4.10
CA HIS A 56 12.55 -6.97 3.61
C HIS A 56 12.31 -7.62 2.24
N LYS A 57 11.23 -8.39 2.08
CA LYS A 57 10.90 -9.05 0.81
C LYS A 57 10.79 -8.07 -0.35
N ILE A 58 10.20 -6.89 -0.12
CA ILE A 58 9.93 -5.90 -1.18
C ILE A 58 11.18 -5.13 -1.57
N PHE A 59 12.03 -4.79 -0.59
CA PHE A 59 13.14 -3.88 -0.81
C PHE A 59 14.52 -4.54 -0.80
N LYS A 60 14.67 -5.83 -0.48
CA LYS A 60 15.99 -6.50 -0.42
C LYS A 60 16.81 -6.42 -1.71
N TYR A 61 16.14 -6.29 -2.87
CA TYR A 61 16.80 -6.11 -4.17
C TYR A 61 16.73 -4.66 -4.70
N ARG A 62 16.05 -3.77 -3.98
CA ARG A 62 15.93 -2.34 -4.32
C ARG A 62 16.90 -1.47 -3.52
N ILE A 63 17.30 -1.96 -2.36
CA ILE A 63 18.33 -1.37 -1.53
C ILE A 63 19.65 -2.02 -1.95
N ASN A 64 20.54 -1.27 -2.58
CA ASN A 64 21.88 -1.72 -2.97
C ASN A 64 22.83 -1.88 -1.76
N ALA A 65 22.28 -2.18 -0.59
CA ALA A 65 22.98 -2.27 0.69
C ALA A 65 22.29 -3.29 1.61
N LYS A 66 23.01 -3.75 2.64
CA LYS A 66 22.45 -4.65 3.65
C LYS A 66 21.43 -3.89 4.50
N MET A 67 20.22 -4.44 4.64
CA MET A 67 19.22 -3.87 5.53
C MET A 67 19.64 -3.99 6.99
N ASN A 68 19.70 -2.85 7.68
CA ASN A 68 20.11 -2.77 9.07
C ASN A 68 18.92 -2.49 9.98
N TRP A 69 18.41 -3.54 10.62
CA TRP A 69 17.30 -3.44 11.56
C TRP A 69 17.79 -3.02 12.94
N ASN A 70 17.60 -1.74 13.30
CA ASN A 70 17.81 -1.28 14.67
C ASN A 70 16.89 -2.07 15.65
N LYS A 71 17.41 -2.49 16.81
CA LYS A 71 16.63 -3.13 17.89
C LYS A 71 15.45 -2.24 18.31
N ASN A 72 15.66 -0.93 18.31
CA ASN A 72 14.69 0.10 18.64
C ASN A 72 13.88 0.59 17.43
N PHE A 73 13.91 -0.11 16.29
CA PHE A 73 13.19 0.30 15.07
C PHE A 73 11.76 0.74 15.37
N TRP A 74 10.98 -0.06 16.10
CA TRP A 74 9.59 0.26 16.42
C TRP A 74 9.40 1.49 17.30
N ASN A 75 10.42 1.86 18.08
CA ASN A 75 10.39 3.05 18.92
C ASN A 75 10.56 4.33 18.09
N LEU A 76 11.02 4.22 16.85
CA LEU A 76 11.29 5.33 15.93
C LEU A 76 10.18 5.54 14.89
N ILE A 77 9.11 4.74 14.97
CA ILE A 77 8.08 4.66 13.94
C ILE A 77 6.76 5.21 14.46
N ASN A 78 6.11 6.00 13.62
CA ASN A 78 4.71 6.37 13.73
C ASN A 78 3.92 5.75 12.58
N VAL A 79 2.64 5.50 12.83
CA VAL A 79 1.69 5.04 11.81
C VAL A 79 0.53 6.00 11.78
N TYR A 80 0.19 6.51 10.60
CA TYR A 80 -0.90 7.45 10.42
C TYR A 80 -1.98 6.86 9.53
N ASN A 81 -3.23 7.21 9.82
CA ASN A 81 -4.31 7.04 8.85
C ASN A 81 -4.07 8.01 7.69
N ALA A 82 -4.40 7.58 6.49
CA ALA A 82 -4.41 8.40 5.30
C ALA A 82 -5.65 8.11 4.46
N GLU A 83 -6.09 9.11 3.72
CA GLU A 83 -7.04 8.95 2.63
C GLU A 83 -6.29 9.11 1.30
N TYR A 84 -6.88 8.63 0.20
CA TYR A 84 -6.27 8.82 -1.10
C TYR A 84 -7.28 9.11 -2.20
N ASP A 85 -6.90 10.02 -3.08
CA ASP A 85 -7.54 10.16 -4.39
C ASP A 85 -6.77 9.33 -5.41
N TYR A 86 -7.44 8.94 -6.49
CA TYR A 86 -6.79 8.23 -7.59
C TYR A 86 -7.20 8.80 -8.94
N SER A 87 -6.27 8.74 -9.89
CA SER A 87 -6.54 9.00 -11.31
C SER A 87 -6.15 7.77 -12.13
N LEU A 88 -7.05 7.34 -13.01
CA LEU A 88 -6.72 6.33 -14.00
C LEU A 88 -5.76 6.89 -15.06
N PRO A 89 -4.94 6.05 -15.71
CA PRO A 89 -4.20 6.44 -16.91
C PRO A 89 -5.14 7.02 -17.97
N LYS A 90 -4.63 7.96 -18.77
CA LYS A 90 -5.41 8.70 -19.77
C LYS A 90 -6.00 7.80 -20.86
N GLU A 91 -5.41 6.62 -21.05
CA GLU A 91 -5.83 5.59 -21.99
C GLU A 91 -7.13 4.89 -21.59
N PHE A 92 -7.57 5.05 -20.33
CA PHE A 92 -8.83 4.48 -19.84
C PHE A 92 -9.86 5.58 -19.68
N SER A 93 -10.83 5.61 -20.59
CA SER A 93 -11.90 6.63 -20.60
C SER A 93 -12.83 6.51 -19.38
N ASN A 94 -12.99 5.29 -18.86
CA ASN A 94 -13.87 5.00 -17.72
C ASN A 94 -13.39 3.76 -16.95
N LEU A 95 -14.09 3.45 -15.85
CA LEU A 95 -13.77 2.32 -14.98
C LEU A 95 -14.00 0.95 -15.65
N ASN A 96 -14.91 0.84 -16.62
CA ASN A 96 -15.17 -0.42 -17.33
C ASN A 96 -14.00 -0.77 -18.26
N ASP A 97 -13.44 0.21 -18.97
CA ASP A 97 -12.25 0.02 -19.81
C ASP A 97 -11.07 -0.43 -18.96
N PHE A 98 -10.86 0.24 -17.83
CA PHE A 98 -9.84 -0.14 -16.85
C PHE A 98 -10.07 -1.56 -16.31
N ARG A 99 -11.31 -1.93 -15.97
CA ARG A 99 -11.67 -3.29 -15.53
C ARG A 99 -11.29 -4.32 -16.58
N LYS A 100 -11.67 -4.11 -17.84
CA LYS A 100 -11.37 -5.04 -18.95
C LYS A 100 -9.87 -5.29 -19.04
N TYR A 101 -9.07 -4.23 -19.02
CA TYR A 101 -7.61 -4.35 -19.05
C TYR A 101 -7.04 -5.10 -17.84
N VAL A 102 -7.51 -4.79 -16.63
CA VAL A 102 -7.06 -5.49 -15.41
C VAL A 102 -7.35 -6.98 -15.50
N VAL A 103 -8.53 -7.38 -15.98
CA VAL A 103 -8.92 -8.79 -16.14
C VAL A 103 -8.04 -9.49 -17.18
N GLU A 104 -7.80 -8.87 -18.34
CA GLU A 104 -7.03 -9.47 -19.43
C GLU A 104 -5.53 -9.60 -19.13
N GLN A 105 -4.98 -8.68 -18.34
CA GLN A 105 -3.52 -8.57 -18.14
C GLN A 105 -3.04 -9.05 -16.76
N THR A 106 -3.95 -9.45 -15.87
CA THR A 106 -3.62 -9.97 -14.53
C THR A 106 -3.66 -11.49 -14.52
N ASP A 107 -2.71 -12.12 -13.83
CA ASP A 107 -2.72 -13.58 -13.66
C ASP A 107 -4.02 -14.08 -13.00
N SER A 108 -4.51 -15.23 -13.43
CA SER A 108 -5.84 -15.74 -13.05
C SER A 108 -6.02 -15.87 -11.53
N LYS A 109 -4.99 -16.33 -10.82
CA LYS A 109 -5.01 -16.47 -9.35
C LYS A 109 -5.13 -15.11 -8.66
N ARG A 110 -4.33 -14.13 -9.08
CA ARG A 110 -4.39 -12.76 -8.56
C ARG A 110 -5.69 -12.07 -8.92
N MET A 111 -6.21 -12.31 -10.12
CA MET A 111 -7.49 -11.74 -10.55
C MET A 111 -8.65 -12.29 -9.71
N LYS A 112 -8.65 -13.59 -9.41
CA LYS A 112 -9.60 -14.21 -8.48
C LYS A 112 -9.59 -13.53 -7.11
N ASP A 113 -8.41 -13.27 -6.54
CA ASP A 113 -8.29 -12.54 -5.27
C ASP A 113 -8.87 -11.12 -5.38
N ILE A 114 -8.61 -10.41 -6.47
CA ILE A 114 -9.10 -9.04 -6.69
C ILE A 114 -10.64 -9.03 -6.75
N LEU A 115 -11.26 -9.93 -7.52
CA LEU A 115 -12.72 -10.03 -7.63
C LEU A 115 -13.36 -10.45 -6.31
N ASN A 116 -12.73 -11.34 -5.56
CA ASN A 116 -13.21 -11.73 -4.23
C ASN A 116 -13.25 -10.53 -3.27
N TYR A 117 -12.17 -9.74 -3.23
CA TYR A 117 -12.14 -8.52 -2.41
C TYR A 117 -13.16 -7.49 -2.89
N GLU A 118 -13.37 -7.34 -4.19
CA GLU A 118 -14.37 -6.44 -4.76
C GLU A 118 -15.80 -6.81 -4.31
N LYS A 119 -16.12 -8.10 -4.32
CA LYS A 119 -17.40 -8.62 -3.81
C LYS A 119 -17.57 -8.30 -2.32
N LEU A 120 -16.54 -8.52 -1.51
CA LEU A 120 -16.54 -8.23 -0.07
C LEU A 120 -16.72 -6.73 0.21
N ILE A 121 -16.01 -5.87 -0.54
CA ILE A 121 -16.18 -4.40 -0.46
C ILE A 121 -17.63 -4.02 -0.79
N SER A 122 -18.18 -4.59 -1.85
CA SER A 122 -19.55 -4.29 -2.29
C SER A 122 -20.60 -4.74 -1.27
N SER A 123 -20.31 -5.78 -0.48
CA SER A 123 -21.15 -6.22 0.65
C SER A 123 -20.86 -5.47 1.97
N GLY A 124 -20.06 -4.40 1.97
CA GLY A 124 -19.76 -3.60 3.16
C GLY A 124 -18.74 -4.23 4.13
N VAL A 125 -18.02 -5.28 3.70
CA VAL A 125 -17.01 -5.93 4.55
C VAL A 125 -15.72 -5.12 4.54
N ASN A 126 -15.21 -4.81 5.74
CA ASN A 126 -13.90 -4.17 5.89
C ASN A 126 -12.77 -5.18 5.61
N ILE A 127 -12.17 -5.10 4.42
CA ILE A 127 -11.06 -5.96 4.00
C ILE A 127 -9.67 -5.48 4.45
N ASN A 128 -9.60 -4.51 5.37
CA ASN A 128 -8.40 -3.75 5.74
C ASN A 128 -7.89 -2.85 4.59
N CYS A 129 -7.05 -1.87 4.92
CA CYS A 129 -6.54 -0.90 3.95
C CYS A 129 -5.15 -1.31 3.40
N PRO A 130 -4.70 -0.68 2.30
CA PRO A 130 -3.31 -0.79 1.85
C PRO A 130 -2.36 -0.11 2.84
N LEU A 131 -1.14 -0.64 2.93
CA LEU A 131 -0.10 -0.14 3.83
C LEU A 131 1.08 0.39 3.02
N PHE A 132 1.45 1.62 3.32
CA PHE A 132 2.57 2.33 2.73
C PHE A 132 3.66 2.58 3.76
N ILE A 133 4.87 2.83 3.26
CA ILE A 133 6.04 3.22 4.05
C ILE A 133 6.71 4.43 3.39
N ASN A 134 7.07 5.42 4.18
CA ASN A 134 7.77 6.60 3.72
C ASN A 134 9.29 6.33 3.54
N GLY A 135 9.92 7.04 2.60
CA GLY A 135 11.33 6.91 2.25
C GLY A 135 12.28 7.20 3.41
N LEU A 136 11.93 8.09 4.34
CA LEU A 136 12.71 8.35 5.55
C LEU A 136 12.89 7.08 6.39
N VAL A 137 11.82 6.28 6.54
CA VAL A 137 11.86 5.01 7.26
C VAL A 137 12.76 4.01 6.54
N LEU A 138 12.68 3.94 5.20
CA LEU A 138 13.53 3.06 4.42
C LEU A 138 15.00 3.44 4.54
N ASN A 139 15.32 4.74 4.55
CA ASN A 139 16.68 5.23 4.72
C ASN A 139 17.24 4.86 6.10
N LYS A 140 16.42 4.82 7.16
CA LYS A 140 16.82 4.34 8.49
C LYS A 140 17.22 2.86 8.52
N ILE A 141 16.77 2.05 7.56
CA ILE A 141 17.15 0.64 7.44
C ILE A 141 18.16 0.39 6.31
N GLY A 142 18.78 1.45 5.77
CA GLY A 142 19.89 1.36 4.81
C GLY A 142 19.51 1.62 3.35
N ALA A 143 18.29 2.07 3.05
CA ALA A 143 17.96 2.54 1.70
C ALA A 143 18.62 3.89 1.38
N ASN A 144 18.68 4.20 0.08
CA ASN A 144 19.02 5.53 -0.41
C ASN A 144 17.93 5.99 -1.39
N VAL A 145 16.79 6.42 -0.83
CA VAL A 145 15.64 6.93 -1.58
C VAL A 145 15.28 8.33 -1.12
N ASN A 146 14.48 9.05 -1.90
CA ASN A 146 13.99 10.36 -1.47
C ASN A 146 13.12 10.19 -0.21
N LYS A 147 13.43 10.97 0.83
CA LYS A 147 12.74 10.92 2.13
C LYS A 147 11.24 11.28 2.02
N ASN A 148 10.84 12.01 0.99
CA ASN A 148 9.46 12.42 0.76
C ASN A 148 8.68 11.40 -0.08
N ASP A 149 9.32 10.36 -0.60
CA ASP A 149 8.62 9.32 -1.36
C ASP A 149 7.83 8.39 -0.43
N VAL A 150 6.80 7.75 -0.98
CA VAL A 150 6.11 6.63 -0.32
C VAL A 150 6.09 5.41 -1.22
N PHE A 151 6.01 4.27 -0.57
CA PHE A 151 6.05 2.98 -1.23
C PHE A 151 4.99 2.05 -0.68
N LEU A 152 4.24 1.40 -1.56
CA LEU A 152 3.28 0.38 -1.18
C LEU A 152 4.00 -0.90 -0.71
N ILE A 153 3.75 -1.32 0.52
CA ILE A 153 4.29 -2.56 1.08
C ILE A 153 3.27 -3.67 1.24
N ASP A 154 1.98 -3.35 1.34
CA ASP A 154 0.93 -4.36 1.40
C ASP A 154 -0.39 -3.87 0.80
N GLY A 155 -1.27 -4.81 0.44
CA GLY A 155 -2.65 -4.48 0.06
C GLY A 155 -2.82 -4.05 -1.40
N SER A 156 -1.86 -4.35 -2.28
CA SER A 156 -1.98 -4.02 -3.70
C SER A 156 -3.24 -4.61 -4.37
N ARG A 157 -3.71 -5.78 -3.95
CA ARG A 157 -4.95 -6.35 -4.51
C ARG A 157 -6.18 -5.60 -3.99
N ARG A 158 -6.20 -5.31 -2.68
CA ARG A 158 -7.25 -4.51 -2.02
C ARG A 158 -7.40 -3.12 -2.64
N LEU A 159 -6.27 -2.46 -2.94
CA LEU A 159 -6.25 -1.18 -3.64
C LEU A 159 -6.95 -1.27 -5.00
N ILE A 160 -6.58 -2.24 -5.84
CA ILE A 160 -7.19 -2.42 -7.17
C ILE A 160 -8.68 -2.77 -7.04
N SER A 161 -9.04 -3.66 -6.12
CA SER A 161 -10.44 -4.01 -5.86
C SER A 161 -11.27 -2.80 -5.44
N ASN A 162 -10.74 -1.95 -4.55
CA ASN A 162 -11.44 -0.72 -4.15
C ASN A 162 -11.66 0.24 -5.32
N ILE A 163 -10.65 0.42 -6.17
CA ILE A 163 -10.77 1.23 -7.39
C ILE A 163 -11.84 0.65 -8.32
N LEU A 164 -11.84 -0.68 -8.55
CA LEU A 164 -12.85 -1.36 -9.36
C LEU A 164 -14.27 -1.28 -8.77
N SER A 165 -14.39 -1.09 -7.45
CA SER A 165 -15.64 -0.81 -6.75
C SER A 165 -16.03 0.68 -6.74
N GLY A 166 -15.35 1.53 -7.51
CA GLY A 166 -15.64 2.97 -7.62
C GLY A 166 -15.07 3.82 -6.48
N GLY A 167 -14.03 3.35 -5.77
CA GLY A 167 -13.36 4.14 -4.74
C GLY A 167 -14.13 4.28 -3.42
N LYS A 168 -15.03 3.34 -3.10
CA LYS A 168 -15.89 3.42 -1.90
C LYS A 168 -15.13 3.52 -0.57
N TYR A 169 -13.92 2.98 -0.49
CA TYR A 169 -13.09 2.96 0.72
C TYR A 169 -11.65 3.42 0.43
N ASN A 170 -11.51 4.71 0.14
CA ASN A 170 -10.25 5.37 -0.14
C ASN A 170 -9.41 5.65 1.12
N LYS A 171 -9.09 4.59 1.88
CA LYS A 171 -8.31 4.65 3.11
C LYS A 171 -7.01 3.87 2.99
N ALA A 172 -5.96 4.34 3.67
CA ALA A 172 -4.64 3.73 3.73
C ALA A 172 -3.99 3.95 5.11
N LEU A 173 -2.93 3.21 5.37
CA LEU A 173 -2.01 3.46 6.49
C LEU A 173 -0.64 3.82 5.95
N ILE A 174 0.04 4.76 6.61
CA ILE A 174 1.40 5.19 6.25
C ILE A 174 2.31 5.03 7.46
N ILE A 175 3.35 4.21 7.30
CA ILE A 175 4.46 4.08 8.24
C ILE A 175 5.46 5.21 7.97
N THR A 176 5.71 6.04 8.97
CA THR A 176 6.70 7.12 8.92
C THR A 176 7.60 7.12 10.17
N CYS A 177 8.60 7.99 10.21
CA CYS A 177 9.40 8.19 11.42
C CYS A 177 8.69 9.14 12.40
N LYS A 178 9.03 8.98 13.68
CA LYS A 178 8.80 10.00 14.70
C LYS A 178 9.56 11.28 14.39
#